data_AF-A0A927NF61-F1
#
_entry.id   AF-A0A927NF61-F1
#
_cell.length_a   1.000
_cell.length_b   1.000
_cell.length_c   1.000
_cell.angle_alpha   90.00
_cell.angle_beta   90.00
_cell.angle_gamma   90.00
#
_symmetry.space_group_name_H-M   'P 1'
#
loop_
_entity.id
_entity.type
_entity.pdbx_description
1 polymer ?
#
loop_
_entity_poly.entity_id
_entity_poly.type
_entity_poly.pdbx_seq_one_letter_code
_entity_poly.pdbx_strand_id
1 'polypeptide(L)'
;MKHKKKIIISIMAVIMLVCAFVGVSMAYFTDSTTSPNNVISTGRISIQQLETNRNGQAINLTNISLLPVVERATKTETVNIGEDEKLRALTFVTHKNAIERVVSLKNTGANNAYVRTLIAVPKVNNKDLIKIVKNEYSDIIWTTVDGVTIDGVVNTIWVATYQEALVKDETSVPSLLQFYLDKTATSEDMVGISQVSISVVSQAVQQGGFEDVGAAGALDEAFGAITTTHHPFA
;
A
#
# COMPACT_ATOMS: atom_id res chain seq x y z
N MET A 1 -29.84 -50.51 -29.76
CA MET A 1 -29.24 -49.25 -29.26
C MET A 1 -28.37 -49.51 -28.03
N LYS A 2 -27.07 -49.80 -28.20
CA LYS A 2 -26.13 -50.06 -27.09
C LYS A 2 -24.86 -49.18 -27.16
N HIS A 3 -25.01 -47.88 -27.43
CA HIS A 3 -23.85 -46.97 -27.56
C HIS A 3 -24.04 -45.56 -26.97
N LYS A 4 -24.80 -45.40 -25.87
CA LYS A 4 -24.96 -44.09 -25.20
C LYS A 4 -24.23 -43.93 -23.86
N LYS A 5 -23.66 -44.99 -23.27
CA LYS A 5 -23.00 -44.93 -21.95
C LYS A 5 -21.47 -44.78 -21.96
N LYS A 6 -20.80 -45.02 -23.11
CA LYS A 6 -19.32 -44.96 -23.20
C LYS A 6 -18.73 -43.59 -23.60
N ILE A 7 -19.55 -42.65 -24.05
CA ILE A 7 -19.07 -41.31 -24.49
C ILE A 7 -18.89 -40.34 -23.31
N ILE A 8 -19.69 -40.48 -22.24
CA ILE A 8 -19.65 -39.55 -21.10
C ILE A 8 -18.39 -39.71 -20.23
N ILE A 9 -17.81 -40.91 -20.17
CA ILE A 9 -16.60 -41.16 -19.34
C ILE A 9 -15.32 -40.63 -20.02
N SER A 10 -15.28 -40.54 -21.36
CA SER A 10 -14.07 -40.04 -22.05
C SER A 10 -13.91 -38.52 -21.96
N ILE A 11 -15.01 -37.76 -21.84
CA ILE A 11 -14.96 -36.30 -21.72
C ILE A 11 -14.48 -35.89 -20.32
N MET A 12 -14.85 -36.63 -19.27
CA MET A 12 -14.39 -36.34 -17.91
C MET A 12 -12.87 -36.56 -17.73
N ALA A 13 -12.30 -37.55 -18.43
CA ALA A 13 -10.88 -37.88 -18.32
C ALA A 13 -9.97 -36.91 -19.11
N VAL A 14 -10.46 -36.30 -20.18
CA VAL A 14 -9.69 -35.31 -20.97
C VAL A 14 -9.60 -33.96 -20.25
N ILE A 15 -10.55 -33.62 -19.38
CA ILE A 15 -10.52 -32.37 -18.60
C ILE A 15 -9.46 -32.43 -17.48
N MET A 16 -9.19 -33.61 -16.89
CA MET A 16 -8.15 -33.76 -15.86
C MET A 16 -6.71 -33.65 -16.39
N LEU A 17 -6.47 -33.76 -17.70
CA LEU A 17 -5.12 -33.69 -18.27
C LEU A 17 -4.68 -32.25 -18.61
N VAL A 18 -5.56 -31.25 -18.49
CA VAL A 18 -5.23 -29.84 -18.80
C VAL A 18 -4.94 -29.01 -17.53
N CYS A 19 -5.24 -29.52 -16.33
CA CYS A 19 -5.04 -28.78 -15.08
C CYS A 19 -3.62 -28.88 -14.48
N ALA A 20 -2.64 -29.44 -15.19
CA ALA A 20 -1.27 -29.61 -14.68
C ALA A 20 -0.31 -28.43 -14.98
N PHE A 21 -0.77 -27.31 -15.55
CA PHE A 21 0.08 -26.14 -15.84
C PHE A 21 -0.54 -24.78 -15.52
N VAL A 22 -1.36 -24.67 -14.48
CA VAL A 22 -1.69 -23.36 -13.90
C VAL A 22 -1.55 -23.42 -12.39
N GLY A 23 -0.34 -23.80 -11.95
CA GLY A 23 0.10 -23.74 -10.57
C GLY A 23 0.64 -22.37 -10.20
N VAL A 24 -0.14 -21.31 -10.41
CA VAL A 24 -0.07 -20.09 -9.60
C VAL A 24 -1.50 -19.58 -9.54
N SER A 25 -2.22 -19.85 -8.47
CA SER A 25 -3.38 -19.03 -8.15
C SER A 25 -2.85 -17.65 -7.75
N MET A 26 -2.45 -16.84 -8.74
CA MET A 26 -2.54 -15.41 -8.59
C MET A 26 -4.03 -15.16 -8.41
N ALA A 27 -4.46 -14.96 -7.17
CA ALA A 27 -5.77 -14.40 -6.89
C ALA A 27 -5.75 -13.00 -7.50
N TYR A 28 -6.17 -12.93 -8.77
CA TYR A 28 -6.33 -11.72 -9.53
C TYR A 28 -7.56 -11.03 -8.96
N PHE A 29 -7.35 -10.19 -7.95
CA PHE A 29 -8.37 -9.31 -7.39
C PHE A 29 -8.69 -8.22 -8.41
N THR A 30 -9.53 -8.54 -9.39
CA THR A 30 -10.25 -7.53 -10.15
C THR A 30 -11.69 -7.48 -9.67
N ASP A 31 -11.93 -6.76 -8.58
CA ASP A 31 -13.23 -6.12 -8.37
C ASP A 31 -13.08 -4.65 -8.73
N SER A 32 -13.73 -4.27 -9.83
CA SER A 32 -13.70 -2.94 -10.42
C SER A 32 -15.02 -2.23 -10.15
N THR A 33 -15.44 -2.11 -8.89
CA THR A 33 -16.45 -1.13 -8.47
C THR A 33 -16.25 -0.72 -7.00
N THR A 34 -15.66 0.47 -6.78
CA THR A 34 -15.44 1.13 -5.47
C THR A 34 -14.35 0.51 -4.60
N SER A 35 -13.11 1.02 -4.68
CA SER A 35 -11.90 0.51 -3.99
C SER A 35 -12.12 0.09 -2.52
N PRO A 36 -11.78 -1.17 -2.13
CA PRO A 36 -11.41 -1.42 -0.74
C PRO A 36 -10.33 -2.50 -0.50
N ASN A 37 -9.57 -2.97 -1.51
CA ASN A 37 -8.77 -4.21 -1.34
C ASN A 37 -7.24 -4.05 -1.33
N ASN A 38 -6.73 -2.85 -1.02
CA ASN A 38 -5.29 -2.69 -0.73
C ASN A 38 -4.91 -3.17 0.68
N VAL A 39 -5.83 -3.83 1.39
CA VAL A 39 -5.60 -4.34 2.74
C VAL A 39 -5.57 -5.86 2.71
N ILE A 40 -4.49 -6.43 3.22
CA ILE A 40 -4.38 -7.86 3.51
C ILE A 40 -4.62 -8.03 5.01
N SER A 41 -5.67 -8.76 5.38
CA SER A 41 -6.06 -8.94 6.77
C SER A 41 -6.10 -10.41 7.18
N THR A 42 -5.83 -10.66 8.46
CA THR A 42 -6.02 -11.98 9.08
C THR A 42 -6.69 -11.87 10.45
N GLY A 43 -7.48 -12.89 10.80
CA GLY A 43 -8.34 -12.86 11.98
C GLY A 43 -9.72 -12.25 11.73
N ARG A 44 -10.47 -12.01 12.81
CA ARG A 44 -11.85 -11.51 12.75
C ARG A 44 -11.93 -9.98 12.71
N ILE A 45 -11.28 -9.37 11.73
CA ILE A 45 -11.19 -7.91 11.57
C ILE A 45 -11.65 -7.47 10.17
N SER A 46 -11.94 -6.18 10.03
CA SER A 46 -12.23 -5.55 8.74
C SER A 46 -11.60 -4.16 8.73
N ILE A 47 -10.62 -3.95 7.87
CA ILE A 47 -9.92 -2.67 7.75
C ILE A 47 -10.09 -2.15 6.33
N GLN A 48 -10.37 -0.86 6.22
CA GLN A 48 -10.46 -0.14 4.95
C GLN A 48 -9.27 0.80 4.80
N GLN A 49 -8.55 0.71 3.69
CA GLN A 49 -7.58 1.73 3.30
C GLN A 49 -8.31 2.89 2.62
N LEU A 50 -8.11 4.09 3.16
CA LEU A 50 -8.66 5.34 2.64
C LEU A 50 -7.54 6.12 1.97
N GLU A 51 -7.74 6.45 0.70
CA GLU A 51 -6.82 7.29 -0.06
C GLU A 51 -7.53 8.57 -0.49
N THR A 52 -7.07 9.70 0.03
CA THR A 52 -7.72 10.99 -0.17
C THR A 52 -6.73 12.11 -0.51
N ASN A 53 -7.25 13.26 -0.92
CA ASN A 53 -6.50 14.51 -0.88
C ASN A 53 -6.58 15.14 0.53
N ARG A 54 -5.90 16.27 0.74
CA ARG A 54 -5.91 16.96 2.05
C ARG A 54 -7.30 17.46 2.49
N ASN A 55 -8.26 17.52 1.58
CA ASN A 55 -9.64 17.91 1.86
C ASN A 55 -10.55 16.69 2.18
N GLY A 56 -9.97 15.49 2.29
CA GLY A 56 -10.71 14.26 2.57
C GLY A 56 -11.49 13.70 1.36
N GLN A 57 -11.26 14.22 0.16
CA GLN A 57 -11.91 13.71 -1.05
C GLN A 57 -11.16 12.49 -1.56
N ALA A 58 -11.88 11.42 -1.88
CA ALA A 58 -11.30 10.21 -2.45
C ALA A 58 -10.57 10.53 -3.76
N ILE A 59 -9.41 9.93 -3.94
CA ILE A 59 -8.57 10.10 -5.13
C ILE A 59 -8.35 8.76 -5.82
N ASN A 60 -8.10 8.82 -7.13
CA ASN A 60 -7.65 7.67 -7.91
C ASN A 60 -6.39 8.10 -8.66
N LEU A 61 -5.25 7.53 -8.26
CA LEU A 61 -3.93 7.88 -8.77
C LEU A 61 -3.30 6.71 -9.53
N THR A 62 -3.86 6.38 -10.69
CA THR A 62 -3.22 5.47 -11.66
C THR A 62 -2.49 6.27 -12.72
N ASN A 63 -1.26 5.88 -13.07
CA ASN A 63 -0.51 6.43 -14.19
C ASN A 63 -0.31 7.96 -14.14
N ILE A 64 0.12 8.43 -12.97
CA ILE A 64 0.39 9.85 -12.73
C ILE A 64 1.62 10.34 -13.51
N SER A 65 1.51 11.53 -14.07
CA SER A 65 2.65 12.28 -14.62
C SER A 65 3.34 13.02 -13.47
N LEU A 66 4.60 12.69 -13.22
CA LEU A 66 5.43 13.37 -12.23
C LEU A 66 6.35 14.35 -12.94
N LEU A 67 6.36 15.60 -12.48
CA LEU A 67 7.33 16.61 -12.89
C LEU A 67 8.23 16.96 -11.70
N PRO A 68 9.51 17.28 -11.93
CA PRO A 68 10.40 17.71 -10.85
C PRO A 68 9.83 18.95 -10.16
N VAL A 69 9.92 19.03 -8.84
CA VAL A 69 9.49 20.23 -8.12
C VAL A 69 10.37 21.43 -8.50
N VAL A 70 9.74 22.59 -8.66
CA VAL A 70 10.35 23.77 -9.33
C VAL A 70 11.12 24.73 -8.42
N GLU A 71 11.20 24.50 -7.10
CA GLU A 71 11.76 25.50 -6.17
C GLU A 71 12.73 24.92 -5.12
N ARG A 72 13.73 25.75 -4.74
CA ARG A 72 14.74 25.48 -3.70
C ARG A 72 14.41 26.24 -2.42
N ALA A 73 13.28 25.91 -1.80
CA ALA A 73 12.96 26.11 -0.39
C ALA A 73 11.71 25.27 -0.11
N THR A 74 11.77 24.32 0.83
CA THR A 74 10.61 23.52 1.25
C THR A 74 9.65 24.42 2.01
N LYS A 75 8.76 25.10 1.29
CA LYS A 75 7.62 25.74 1.91
C LYS A 75 6.64 24.64 2.31
N THR A 76 6.31 24.64 3.60
CA THR A 76 5.35 23.71 4.17
C THR A 76 4.11 24.46 4.61
N GLU A 77 3.00 23.74 4.64
CA GLU A 77 1.73 24.19 5.16
C GLU A 77 1.27 23.19 6.20
N THR A 78 0.78 23.73 7.31
CA THR A 78 0.16 22.96 8.38
C THR A 78 -1.33 22.85 8.09
N VAL A 79 -1.79 21.63 7.82
CA VAL A 79 -3.17 21.34 7.44
C VAL A 79 -3.82 20.50 8.53
N ASN A 80 -5.07 20.84 8.87
CA ASN A 80 -5.92 20.00 9.70
C ASN A 80 -6.85 19.23 8.76
N ILE A 81 -6.77 17.90 8.76
CA ILE A 81 -7.57 17.05 7.87
C ILE A 81 -8.74 16.38 8.59
N GLY A 82 -8.93 16.70 9.87
CA GLY A 82 -9.99 16.19 10.72
C GLY A 82 -10.09 16.98 12.02
N GLU A 83 -11.13 16.68 12.81
CA GLU A 83 -11.36 17.32 14.10
C GLU A 83 -10.55 16.68 15.23
N ASP A 84 -10.11 15.43 15.06
CA ASP A 84 -9.24 14.73 16.00
C ASP A 84 -7.90 15.47 16.14
N GLU A 85 -7.43 15.66 17.36
CA GLU A 85 -6.14 16.30 17.67
C GLU A 85 -4.97 15.63 16.92
N LYS A 86 -5.02 14.32 16.72
CA LYS A 86 -4.01 13.56 15.99
C LYS A 86 -4.02 13.85 14.47
N LEU A 87 -5.12 14.38 13.95
CA LEU A 87 -5.31 14.79 12.56
C LEU A 87 -5.12 16.30 12.36
N ARG A 88 -4.73 17.01 13.42
CA ARG A 88 -4.34 18.42 13.39
C ARG A 88 -2.84 18.53 13.17
N ALA A 89 -2.46 19.66 12.59
CA ALA A 89 -1.08 20.04 12.38
C ALA A 89 -0.21 19.14 11.47
N LEU A 90 -0.83 18.49 10.47
CA LEU A 90 -0.08 17.72 9.48
C LEU A 90 0.69 18.63 8.54
N THR A 91 1.94 18.29 8.25
CA THR A 91 2.83 19.13 7.44
C THR A 91 2.84 18.65 5.99
N PHE A 92 2.26 19.44 5.10
CA PHE A 92 2.28 19.23 3.66
C PHE A 92 3.34 20.14 3.03
N VAL A 93 4.04 19.67 1.99
CA VAL A 93 4.83 20.54 1.12
C VAL A 93 3.92 21.28 0.14
N THR A 94 4.23 22.55 -0.13
CA THR A 94 3.44 23.39 -1.04
C THR A 94 4.02 23.42 -2.46
N HIS A 95 4.78 22.40 -2.83
CA HIS A 95 5.35 22.32 -4.19
C HIS A 95 4.24 22.09 -5.21
N LYS A 96 4.22 22.87 -6.29
CA LYS A 96 3.22 22.77 -7.37
C LYS A 96 3.09 21.35 -7.95
N ASN A 97 4.22 20.62 -8.03
CA ASN A 97 4.28 19.28 -8.61
C ASN A 97 4.24 18.17 -7.54
N ALA A 98 3.97 18.50 -6.28
CA ALA A 98 3.67 17.49 -5.27
C ALA A 98 2.26 16.96 -5.48
N ILE A 99 2.13 15.64 -5.46
CA ILE A 99 0.86 14.95 -5.61
C ILE A 99 0.40 14.51 -4.22
N GLU A 100 -0.83 14.85 -3.89
CA GLU A 100 -1.45 14.46 -2.63
C GLU A 100 -1.94 13.03 -2.69
N ARG A 101 -1.57 12.26 -1.66
CA ARG A 101 -2.09 10.93 -1.42
C ARG A 101 -2.05 10.67 0.07
N VAL A 102 -3.10 11.13 0.73
CA VAL A 102 -3.29 10.96 2.17
C VAL A 102 -3.81 9.55 2.40
N VAL A 103 -3.00 8.70 3.06
CA VAL A 103 -3.34 7.29 3.29
C VAL A 103 -3.62 7.04 4.76
N SER A 104 -4.87 6.74 5.09
CA SER A 104 -5.33 6.37 6.43
C SER A 104 -5.99 4.99 6.42
N LEU A 105 -6.06 4.36 7.58
CA LEU A 105 -6.73 3.07 7.77
C LEU A 105 -7.92 3.24 8.69
N LYS A 106 -9.09 2.75 8.29
CA LYS A 106 -10.30 2.75 9.11
C LYS A 106 -10.63 1.33 9.54
N ASN A 107 -10.81 1.12 10.85
CA ASN A 107 -11.33 -0.13 11.36
C ASN A 107 -12.86 -0.13 11.25
N THR A 108 -13.37 -0.96 10.36
CA THR A 108 -14.81 -1.18 10.15
C THR A 108 -15.28 -2.48 10.80
N GLY A 109 -14.36 -3.25 11.38
CA GLY A 109 -14.62 -4.51 12.05
C GLY A 109 -14.94 -4.32 13.54
N ALA A 110 -15.32 -5.44 14.18
CA ALA A 110 -15.70 -5.42 15.59
C ALA A 110 -14.51 -5.50 16.56
N ASN A 111 -13.35 -5.94 16.08
CA ASN A 111 -12.16 -6.21 16.90
C ASN A 111 -11.05 -5.21 16.59
N ASN A 112 -10.24 -4.90 17.60
CA ASN A 112 -9.05 -4.09 17.45
C ASN A 112 -8.03 -4.80 16.54
N ALA A 113 -7.25 -4.02 15.79
CA ALA A 113 -6.27 -4.55 14.87
C ALA A 113 -4.92 -3.82 14.99
N TYR A 114 -3.83 -4.58 15.00
CA TYR A 114 -2.53 -4.03 14.68
C TYR A 114 -2.42 -3.85 13.17
N VAL A 115 -1.91 -2.70 12.73
CA VAL A 115 -1.89 -2.32 11.32
C VAL A 115 -0.55 -1.75 10.90
N ARG A 116 -0.17 -2.00 9.64
CA ARG A 116 0.93 -1.32 8.97
C ARG A 116 0.59 -0.96 7.53
N THR A 117 1.16 0.12 7.02
CA THR A 117 1.08 0.54 5.62
C THR A 117 2.44 0.40 4.98
N LEU A 118 2.51 -0.29 3.85
CA LEU A 118 3.69 -0.44 3.01
C LEU A 118 3.53 0.40 1.75
N ILE A 119 4.58 1.16 1.41
CA ILE A 119 4.59 2.08 0.28
C ILE A 119 5.81 1.74 -0.57
N ALA A 120 5.59 1.16 -1.75
CA ALA A 120 6.64 0.90 -2.72
C ALA A 120 6.92 2.17 -3.53
N VAL A 121 8.11 2.74 -3.33
CA VAL A 121 8.58 3.94 -4.03
C VAL A 121 9.60 3.53 -5.08
N PRO A 122 9.30 3.67 -6.38
CA PRO A 122 10.21 3.24 -7.42
C PRO A 122 11.43 4.15 -7.51
N LYS A 123 12.58 3.54 -7.79
CA LYS A 123 13.81 4.25 -8.14
C LYS A 123 13.77 4.61 -9.61
N VAL A 124 14.12 5.85 -9.89
CA VAL A 124 14.22 6.36 -11.26
C VAL A 124 15.68 6.30 -11.66
N ASN A 125 16.00 5.53 -12.70
CA ASN A 125 17.40 5.30 -13.13
C ASN A 125 18.33 4.90 -11.96
N ASN A 126 17.86 4.00 -11.08
CA ASN A 126 18.55 3.57 -9.87
C ASN A 126 18.85 4.69 -8.84
N LYS A 127 18.18 5.83 -8.94
CA LYS A 127 18.27 6.94 -7.99
C LYS A 127 16.96 7.09 -7.21
N ASP A 128 17.09 7.48 -5.95
CA ASP A 128 15.95 7.83 -5.07
C ASP A 128 15.43 9.24 -5.38
N LEU A 129 14.87 9.45 -6.57
CA LEU A 129 14.35 10.74 -7.01
C LEU A 129 12.90 11.00 -6.58
N ILE A 130 12.11 9.96 -6.32
CA ILE A 130 10.75 10.12 -5.81
C ILE A 130 10.82 10.20 -4.29
N LYS A 131 10.32 11.30 -3.72
CA LYS A 131 10.27 11.55 -2.29
C LYS A 131 8.85 11.41 -1.79
N ILE A 132 8.68 10.84 -0.60
CA ILE A 132 7.41 10.83 0.11
C ILE A 132 7.41 11.89 1.22
N VAL A 133 6.25 12.44 1.50
CA VAL A 133 5.96 13.21 2.71
C VAL A 133 5.21 12.27 3.64
N LYS A 134 5.93 11.77 4.65
CA LYS A 134 5.40 10.89 5.68
C LYS A 134 4.86 11.69 6.86
N ASN A 135 3.91 11.10 7.57
CA ASN A 135 3.53 11.57 8.90
C ASN A 135 4.53 11.04 9.94
N GLU A 136 5.07 11.95 10.75
CA GLU A 136 6.04 11.62 11.81
C GLU A 136 5.39 11.57 13.19
N TYR A 137 4.07 11.36 13.25
CA TYR A 137 3.36 11.12 14.50
C TYR A 137 4.01 9.97 15.28
N SER A 138 4.21 10.15 16.59
CA SER A 138 5.08 9.29 17.43
C SER A 138 4.62 7.83 17.54
N ASP A 139 3.35 7.56 17.26
CA ASP A 139 2.79 6.20 17.22
C ASP A 139 3.25 5.41 15.97
N ILE A 140 3.73 6.08 14.93
CA ILE A 140 4.19 5.42 13.70
C ILE A 140 5.69 5.15 13.76
N ILE A 141 6.07 3.88 13.71
CA ILE A 141 7.44 3.44 13.50
C ILE A 141 7.68 3.24 12.01
N TRP A 142 8.64 3.98 11.47
CA TRP A 142 9.06 3.89 10.08
C TRP A 142 10.30 3.02 9.92
N THR A 143 10.24 2.06 9.02
CA THR A 143 11.41 1.31 8.53
C THR A 143 11.44 1.32 7.00
N THR A 144 12.58 0.96 6.41
CA THR A 144 12.72 0.85 4.96
C THR A 144 13.39 -0.45 4.57
N VAL A 145 13.02 -0.94 3.39
CA VAL A 145 13.69 -2.05 2.70
C VAL A 145 14.06 -1.58 1.30
N ASP A 146 15.35 -1.45 1.04
CA ASP A 146 15.87 -0.99 -0.25
C ASP A 146 16.14 -2.18 -1.20
N GLY A 147 16.10 -1.92 -2.51
CA GLY A 147 16.48 -2.90 -3.54
C GLY A 147 15.40 -3.92 -3.88
N VAL A 148 14.12 -3.65 -3.57
CA VAL A 148 13.02 -4.58 -3.86
C VAL A 148 12.62 -4.47 -5.33
N THR A 149 12.65 -5.57 -6.08
CA THR A 149 12.24 -5.56 -7.49
C THR A 149 10.78 -5.95 -7.62
N ILE A 150 9.96 -5.04 -8.13
CA ILE A 150 8.53 -5.24 -8.40
C ILE A 150 8.33 -4.98 -9.90
N ASP A 151 7.85 -5.98 -10.64
CA ASP A 151 7.65 -5.89 -12.10
C ASP A 151 8.86 -5.35 -12.89
N GLY A 152 10.07 -5.74 -12.46
CA GLY A 152 11.32 -5.29 -13.08
C GLY A 152 11.79 -3.88 -12.70
N VAL A 153 11.05 -3.18 -11.83
CA VAL A 153 11.41 -1.87 -11.28
C VAL A 153 11.99 -2.04 -9.88
N VAL A 154 13.14 -1.43 -9.62
CA VAL A 154 13.75 -1.40 -8.29
C VAL A 154 13.04 -0.35 -7.44
N ASN A 155 12.65 -0.71 -6.22
CA ASN A 155 11.88 0.11 -5.29
C ASN A 155 12.56 0.16 -3.93
N THR A 156 12.33 1.26 -3.22
CA THR A 156 12.45 1.33 -1.76
C THR A 156 11.05 1.14 -1.17
N ILE A 157 10.86 0.11 -0.34
CA ILE A 157 9.63 -0.05 0.43
C ILE A 157 9.77 0.74 1.72
N TRP A 158 8.83 1.63 1.98
CA TRP A 158 8.66 2.31 3.26
C TRP A 158 7.54 1.62 4.05
N VAL A 159 7.79 1.28 5.31
CA VAL A 159 6.84 0.57 6.17
C VAL A 159 6.50 1.45 7.37
N ALA A 160 5.23 1.87 7.45
CA ALA A 160 4.66 2.58 8.58
C ALA A 160 3.92 1.59 9.48
N THR A 161 4.48 1.23 10.62
CA THR A 161 3.84 0.37 11.61
C THR A 161 3.27 1.21 12.74
N TYR A 162 1.97 1.10 12.99
CA TYR A 162 1.31 1.77 14.11
C TYR A 162 1.53 0.95 15.39
N GLN A 163 2.05 1.56 16.45
CA GLN A 163 2.38 0.84 17.68
C GLN A 163 1.13 0.44 18.45
N GLU A 164 0.14 1.33 18.48
CA GLU A 164 -1.14 1.06 19.10
C GLU A 164 -2.10 0.33 18.16
N ALA A 165 -2.94 -0.53 18.73
CA ALA A 165 -3.99 -1.19 17.97
C ALA A 165 -5.04 -0.18 17.53
N LEU A 166 -5.43 -0.23 16.25
CA LEU A 166 -6.54 0.55 15.72
C LEU A 166 -7.85 -0.03 16.26
N VAL A 167 -8.49 0.73 17.15
CA VAL A 167 -9.72 0.31 17.82
C VAL A 167 -10.89 0.34 16.83
N LYS A 168 -11.95 -0.42 17.14
CA LYS A 168 -13.20 -0.42 16.38
C LYS A 168 -13.69 1.01 16.08
N ASP A 169 -14.17 1.21 14.84
CA ASP A 169 -14.73 2.45 14.31
C ASP A 169 -13.77 3.65 14.24
N GLU A 170 -12.51 3.49 14.70
CA GLU A 170 -11.48 4.51 14.59
C GLU A 170 -10.85 4.56 13.20
N THR A 171 -10.32 5.74 12.87
CA THR A 171 -9.48 5.97 11.70
C THR A 171 -8.09 6.37 12.18
N SER A 172 -7.06 5.72 11.64
CA SER A 172 -5.68 6.02 11.96
C SER A 172 -5.33 7.44 11.50
N VAL A 173 -4.33 8.03 12.17
CA VAL A 173 -3.60 9.14 11.54
C VAL A 173 -3.03 8.66 10.19
N PRO A 174 -2.97 9.54 9.17
CA PRO A 174 -2.44 9.15 7.89
C PRO A 174 -0.95 8.79 8.01
N SER A 175 -0.50 7.80 7.24
CA SER A 175 0.92 7.42 7.14
C SER A 175 1.61 8.20 6.03
N LEU A 176 1.04 8.17 4.82
CA LEU A 176 1.47 8.96 3.67
C LEU A 176 0.62 10.22 3.54
N LEU A 177 1.23 11.35 3.18
CA LEU A 177 0.53 12.61 2.90
C LEU A 177 0.65 13.01 1.43
N GLN A 178 1.88 12.95 0.90
CA GLN A 178 2.20 13.37 -0.46
C GLN A 178 3.39 12.59 -1.00
N PHE A 179 3.63 12.73 -2.29
CA PHE A 179 4.91 12.39 -2.90
C PHE A 179 5.22 13.38 -4.02
N TYR A 180 6.49 13.48 -4.39
CA TYR A 180 6.96 14.38 -5.43
C TYR A 180 8.27 13.90 -6.05
N LEU A 181 8.54 14.35 -7.27
CA LEU A 181 9.83 14.13 -7.92
C LEU A 181 10.81 15.23 -7.49
N ASP A 182 11.97 14.83 -7.01
CA ASP A 182 13.02 15.73 -6.53
C ASP A 182 13.47 16.69 -7.64
N LYS A 183 13.74 17.95 -7.28
CA LYS A 183 14.21 18.99 -8.23
C LYS A 183 15.52 18.65 -8.93
N THR A 184 16.28 17.67 -8.40
CA THR A 184 17.54 17.20 -8.98
C THR A 184 17.35 16.22 -10.13
N ALA A 185 16.11 15.77 -10.39
CA ALA A 185 15.80 14.95 -11.55
C ALA A 185 16.15 15.68 -12.85
N THR A 186 16.91 15.00 -13.70
CA THR A 186 17.42 15.52 -14.97
C THR A 186 16.50 15.18 -16.14
N SER A 187 16.72 15.77 -17.32
CA SER A 187 15.96 15.42 -18.52
C SER A 187 16.15 13.94 -18.90
N GLU A 188 17.32 13.36 -18.65
CA GLU A 188 17.59 11.93 -18.82
C GLU A 188 16.76 11.07 -17.86
N ASP A 189 16.57 11.53 -16.63
CA ASP A 189 15.69 10.87 -15.65
C ASP A 189 14.23 10.90 -16.11
N MET A 190 13.78 12.00 -16.73
CA MET A 190 12.42 12.13 -17.23
C MET A 190 12.07 11.19 -18.39
N VAL A 191 13.05 10.74 -19.18
CA VAL A 191 12.82 9.79 -20.28
C VAL A 191 12.28 8.44 -19.75
N GLY A 192 12.65 8.06 -18.53
CA GLY A 192 12.19 6.84 -17.86
C GLY A 192 10.90 6.99 -17.03
N ILE A 193 10.35 8.20 -16.89
CA ILE A 193 9.20 8.53 -16.01
C ILE A 193 7.98 8.91 -16.86
N SER A 194 7.58 8.08 -17.83
CA SER A 194 6.34 8.36 -18.58
C SER A 194 5.10 8.13 -17.73
N GLN A 195 5.13 7.11 -16.86
CA GLN A 195 4.10 6.79 -15.87
C GLN A 195 4.77 6.16 -14.64
N VAL A 196 4.54 6.74 -13.47
CA VAL A 196 4.99 6.16 -12.21
C VAL A 196 3.77 5.66 -11.45
N SER A 197 3.83 4.41 -10.99
CA SER A 197 2.90 3.89 -10.00
C SER A 197 3.60 3.82 -8.66
N ILE A 198 3.00 4.41 -7.64
CA ILE A 198 3.40 4.20 -6.25
C ILE A 198 2.39 3.21 -5.69
N SER A 199 2.82 2.01 -5.37
CA SER A 199 1.93 0.98 -4.83
C SER A 199 1.85 1.13 -3.32
N VAL A 200 0.63 1.11 -2.78
CA VAL A 200 0.36 1.23 -1.34
C VAL A 200 -0.52 0.07 -0.91
N VAL A 201 0.02 -0.77 -0.04
CA VAL A 201 -0.68 -1.94 0.52
C VAL A 201 -0.58 -1.89 2.03
N SER A 202 -1.67 -2.20 2.71
CA SER A 202 -1.74 -2.28 4.16
C SER A 202 -1.92 -3.71 4.63
N GLN A 203 -1.39 -4.01 5.80
CA GLN A 203 -1.54 -5.30 6.47
C GLN A 203 -2.18 -5.08 7.83
N ALA A 204 -3.08 -5.98 8.20
CA ALA A 204 -3.81 -5.90 9.45
C ALA A 204 -3.98 -7.27 10.10
N VAL A 205 -3.71 -7.36 11.40
CA VAL A 205 -3.97 -8.56 12.20
C VAL A 205 -4.78 -8.18 13.42
N GLN A 206 -5.72 -9.03 13.84
CA GLN A 206 -6.42 -8.83 15.10
C GLN A 206 -5.44 -8.68 16.27
N GLN A 207 -5.75 -7.80 17.22
CA GLN A 207 -4.93 -7.64 18.42
C GLN A 207 -4.98 -8.88 19.33
N GLY A 208 -6.16 -9.52 19.41
CA GLY A 208 -6.40 -10.66 20.29
C GLY A 208 -5.48 -11.84 19.99
N GLY A 209 -4.69 -12.25 20.97
CA GLY A 209 -3.70 -13.33 20.89
C GLY A 209 -2.28 -12.87 20.60
N PHE A 210 -2.04 -11.55 20.48
CA PHE A 210 -0.72 -10.97 20.20
C PHE A 210 -0.35 -9.82 21.15
N GLU A 211 -1.06 -9.67 22.27
CA GLU A 211 -0.88 -8.57 23.21
C GLU A 211 0.55 -8.51 23.79
N ASP A 212 1.21 -9.66 23.92
CA ASP A 212 2.55 -9.77 24.53
C ASP A 212 3.70 -9.43 23.56
N VAL A 213 3.46 -9.44 22.25
CA VAL A 213 4.50 -9.22 21.22
C VAL A 213 4.44 -7.84 20.57
N GLY A 214 3.38 -7.08 20.86
CA GLY A 214 3.14 -5.74 20.30
C GLY A 214 2.87 -5.75 18.80
N ALA A 215 2.62 -4.57 18.23
CA ALA A 215 2.17 -4.45 16.83
C ALA A 215 3.16 -5.04 15.80
N ALA A 216 4.44 -4.71 15.93
CA ALA A 216 5.46 -5.18 14.99
C ALA A 216 5.61 -6.71 15.05
N GLY A 217 5.69 -7.28 16.25
CA GLY A 217 5.76 -8.73 16.44
C GLY A 217 4.51 -9.44 15.89
N ALA A 218 3.32 -8.93 16.21
CA ALA A 218 2.06 -9.48 15.71
C ALA A 218 1.99 -9.49 14.17
N LEU A 219 2.38 -8.39 13.53
CA LEU A 219 2.37 -8.26 12.07
C LEU A 219 3.42 -9.15 11.40
N ASP A 220 4.59 -9.31 12.01
CA ASP A 220 5.64 -10.20 11.50
C ASP A 220 5.29 -11.67 11.72
N GLU A 221 4.62 -12.04 12.82
CA GLU A 221 4.11 -13.40 13.02
C GLU A 221 2.99 -13.73 12.02
N ALA A 222 2.09 -12.77 11.75
CA ALA A 222 0.95 -12.95 10.86
C ALA A 222 1.34 -12.98 9.38
N PHE A 223 2.27 -12.10 8.99
CA PHE A 223 2.56 -11.83 7.59
C PHE A 223 4.02 -11.99 7.21
N GLY A 224 4.92 -12.26 8.16
CA GLY A 224 6.36 -12.24 7.97
C GLY A 224 6.98 -10.85 8.02
N ALA A 225 8.26 -10.79 8.39
CA ALA A 225 9.06 -9.57 8.34
C ALA A 225 9.28 -9.12 6.90
N ILE A 226 9.19 -7.81 6.66
CA ILE A 226 9.36 -7.26 5.31
C ILE A 226 10.83 -7.29 4.91
N THR A 227 11.12 -7.93 3.78
CA THR A 227 12.47 -8.07 3.23
C THR A 227 12.44 -7.90 1.70
N THR A 228 13.60 -7.94 1.06
CA THR A 228 13.71 -7.86 -0.40
C THR A 228 13.06 -9.02 -1.14
N THR A 229 12.82 -10.15 -0.45
CA THR A 229 12.19 -11.35 -1.01
C THR A 229 10.87 -11.71 -0.35
N HIS A 230 10.45 -10.94 0.65
CA HIS A 230 9.21 -11.17 1.39
C HIS A 230 8.46 -9.85 1.58
N HIS A 231 7.53 -9.57 0.67
CA HIS A 231 6.74 -8.35 0.64
C HIS A 231 5.42 -8.60 -0.11
N PRO A 232 4.37 -7.78 0.09
CA PRO A 232 3.04 -8.00 -0.48
C PRO A 232 2.86 -7.45 -1.89
N PHE A 233 3.95 -7.11 -2.58
CA PHE A 233 3.94 -6.53 -3.93
C PHE A 233 4.47 -7.50 -4.99
N ALA A 234 4.62 -8.78 -4.63
CA ALA A 234 5.08 -9.86 -5.50
C ALA A 234 3.91 -10.79 -5.88
#